data_AF-A0AAU8K2H7-F1
#
_entry.id   AF-A0AAU8K2H7-F1
#
_cell.length_a   1.000
_cell.length_b   1.000
_cell.length_c   1.000
_cell.angle_alpha   90.00
_cell.angle_beta   90.00
_cell.angle_gamma   90.00
#
_symmetry.space_group_name_H-M   'P 1'
#
loop_
_entity.id
_entity.type
_entity.pdbx_description
1 polymer ?
#
loop_
_entity_poly.entity_id
_entity_poly.type
_entity_poly.pdbx_seq_one_letter_code
_entity_poly.pdbx_strand_id
1 'polypeptide(L)'
;MPPRTRTTTAVPAPAPDTGFTPIRITPADQDRPADSVPLFYLGDEEFRIPRKVPRTMVLEFMRLQRAEGELGAAQRILERLLGPTAYLALEQSDDVTEDHLEQILRAVVHHIAGPPESGKD
;
A
#
# COMPACT_ATOMS: atom_id res chain seq x y z
N MET A 1 7.43 64.86 9.27
CA MET A 1 7.05 63.81 10.24
C MET A 1 6.98 62.46 9.53
N PRO A 2 7.90 61.52 9.77
CA PRO A 2 7.64 60.09 9.61
C PRO A 2 7.34 59.48 11.00
N PRO A 3 6.67 58.31 11.11
CA PRO A 3 7.49 57.09 11.24
C PRO A 3 6.88 55.74 10.76
N ARG A 4 7.80 54.94 10.21
CA ARG A 4 8.11 53.51 10.50
C ARG A 4 7.14 52.40 10.05
N THR A 5 7.47 51.83 8.88
CA THR A 5 7.32 50.39 8.59
C THR A 5 8.15 49.56 9.58
N ARG A 6 7.50 48.60 10.24
CA ARG A 6 8.12 47.65 11.17
C ARG A 6 8.36 46.33 10.45
N THR A 7 9.54 46.14 9.88
CA THR A 7 10.01 44.83 9.44
C THR A 7 10.28 43.99 10.69
N THR A 8 9.42 43.01 10.96
CA THR A 8 9.69 42.02 12.01
C THR A 8 10.59 40.94 11.41
N THR A 9 11.88 40.99 11.73
CA THR A 9 12.80 39.87 11.50
C THR A 9 12.41 38.77 12.47
N ALA A 10 11.77 37.71 11.96
CA ALA A 10 11.51 36.49 12.72
C ALA A 10 12.84 35.77 12.96
N VAL A 11 13.27 35.73 14.21
CA VAL A 11 14.43 34.96 14.67
C VAL A 11 14.04 33.47 14.63
N PRO A 12 14.74 32.59 13.89
CA PRO A 12 14.45 31.17 13.95
C PRO A 12 14.79 30.64 15.34
N ALA A 13 13.80 30.06 16.02
CA ALA A 13 13.99 29.41 17.31
C ALA A 13 14.96 28.23 17.17
N PRO A 14 15.93 28.05 18.10
CA PRO A 14 16.83 26.91 18.09
C PRO A 14 16.04 25.62 18.34
N ALA A 15 16.16 24.65 17.43
CA ALA A 15 15.59 23.32 17.60
C ALA A 15 16.29 22.57 18.73
N PRO A 16 15.58 21.79 19.55
CA PRO A 16 16.21 20.93 20.55
C PRO A 16 17.00 19.80 19.86
N ASP A 17 18.29 19.71 20.18
CA ASP A 17 19.20 18.61 19.85
C ASP A 17 18.75 17.32 20.57
N THR A 18 17.79 16.60 20.00
CA THR A 18 17.35 15.28 20.49
C THR A 18 18.10 14.11 19.86
N GLY A 19 19.18 14.35 19.11
CA GLY A 19 19.94 13.29 18.42
C GLY A 19 19.12 12.54 17.34
N PHE A 20 17.86 12.93 17.13
CA PHE A 20 16.97 12.40 16.12
C PHE A 20 17.06 13.31 14.89
N THR A 21 17.60 12.79 13.79
CA THR A 21 17.56 13.51 12.51
C THR A 21 16.23 13.18 11.82
N PRO A 22 15.27 14.11 11.74
CA PRO A 22 13.99 13.85 11.11
C PRO A 22 14.17 13.62 9.61
N ILE A 23 13.70 12.47 9.12
CA ILE A 23 13.67 12.16 7.68
C ILE A 23 12.56 13.01 7.04
N ARG A 24 12.94 13.97 6.20
CA ARG A 24 11.97 14.71 5.38
C ARG A 24 11.61 13.88 4.15
N ILE A 25 10.34 13.46 4.09
CA ILE A 25 9.77 12.78 2.93
C ILE A 25 9.13 13.84 2.04
N THR A 26 9.70 14.08 0.86
CA THR A 26 9.04 14.85 -0.19
C THR A 26 8.00 13.98 -0.90
N PRO A 27 6.85 14.53 -1.32
CA PRO A 27 5.85 13.78 -2.07
C PRO A 27 6.51 13.25 -3.35
N ALA A 28 6.50 11.92 -3.50
CA ALA A 28 6.85 11.30 -4.77
C ALA A 28 5.74 11.62 -5.77
N ASP A 29 6.14 11.93 -7.00
CA ASP A 29 5.26 12.14 -8.14
C ASP A 29 4.30 10.96 -8.28
N GLN A 30 3.01 11.21 -8.02
CA GLN A 30 1.95 10.19 -7.96
C GLN A 30 1.44 9.77 -9.34
N ASP A 31 1.99 10.36 -10.41
CA ASP A 31 1.43 10.30 -11.77
C ASP A 31 2.18 9.34 -12.72
N ARG A 32 3.11 8.53 -12.20
CA ARG A 32 3.76 7.52 -13.04
C ARG A 32 2.75 6.39 -13.32
N PRO A 33 2.51 5.99 -14.58
CA PRO A 33 1.67 4.83 -14.87
C PRO A 33 2.19 3.65 -14.06
N ALA A 34 1.32 3.13 -13.19
CA ALA A 34 1.70 2.07 -12.28
C ALA A 34 2.05 0.83 -13.11
N ASP A 35 3.30 0.39 -13.03
CA ASP A 35 3.74 -0.90 -13.55
C ASP A 35 2.86 -1.96 -12.87
N SER A 36 2.11 -2.74 -13.65
CA SER A 36 1.11 -3.70 -13.14
C SER A 36 1.44 -5.12 -13.58
N VAL A 37 1.31 -6.07 -12.65
CA VAL A 37 1.59 -7.49 -12.87
C VAL A 37 0.28 -8.30 -12.83
N PRO A 38 0.15 -9.33 -13.67
CA PRO A 38 -1.01 -10.22 -13.63
C PRO A 38 -1.06 -10.98 -12.30
N LEU A 39 -2.24 -11.05 -11.69
CA LEU A 39 -2.50 -11.81 -10.46
C LEU A 39 -3.20 -13.14 -10.79
N PHE A 40 -4.26 -13.10 -11.60
CA PHE A 40 -5.00 -14.28 -12.06
C PHE A 40 -5.71 -13.99 -13.39
N TYR A 41 -6.26 -15.04 -13.99
CA TYR A 41 -7.08 -14.98 -15.19
C TYR A 41 -8.45 -15.62 -14.91
N LEU A 42 -9.54 -15.03 -15.40
CA LEU A 42 -10.86 -15.68 -15.46
C LEU A 42 -11.26 -15.78 -16.93
N GLY A 43 -11.24 -17.01 -17.47
CA GLY A 43 -11.35 -17.22 -18.91
C GLY A 43 -10.23 -16.52 -19.67
N ASP A 44 -10.58 -15.59 -20.56
CA ASP A 44 -9.64 -14.76 -21.33
C ASP A 44 -9.34 -13.40 -20.67
N GLU A 45 -9.97 -13.09 -19.53
CA GLU A 45 -9.79 -11.81 -18.84
C GLU A 45 -8.63 -11.87 -17.84
N GLU A 46 -7.68 -10.93 -17.98
CA GLU A 46 -6.51 -10.82 -17.12
C GLU A 46 -6.73 -9.77 -16.03
N PHE A 47 -6.60 -10.19 -14.77
CA PHE A 47 -6.71 -9.31 -13.62
C PHE A 47 -5.32 -8.99 -13.08
N ARG A 48 -5.01 -7.69 -13.00
CA ARG A 48 -3.67 -7.20 -12.65
C ARG A 48 -3.71 -6.41 -11.35
N ILE A 49 -2.58 -6.42 -10.64
CA ILE A 49 -2.34 -5.59 -9.46
C ILE A 49 -1.08 -4.74 -9.67
N PRO A 50 -0.93 -3.60 -8.97
CA PRO A 50 0.28 -2.79 -9.08
C PRO A 50 1.50 -3.60 -8.63
N ARG A 51 2.55 -3.62 -9.45
CA ARG A 51 3.83 -4.29 -9.16
C ARG A 51 4.48 -3.78 -7.88
N LYS A 52 4.28 -2.50 -7.58
CA LYS A 52 4.75 -1.89 -6.34
C LYS A 52 3.54 -1.44 -5.52
N VAL A 53 3.26 -2.20 -4.46
CA VAL A 53 2.20 -1.83 -3.52
C VAL A 53 2.59 -0.52 -2.82
N PRO A 54 1.70 0.50 -2.80
CA PRO A 54 1.99 1.75 -2.10
C PRO A 54 2.17 1.48 -0.61
N ARG A 55 3.15 2.16 0.02
CA ARG A 55 3.49 1.96 1.44
C ARG A 55 2.29 2.12 2.37
N THR A 56 1.36 3.02 2.04
CA THR A 56 0.11 3.21 2.78
C THR A 56 -0.71 1.92 2.87
N MET A 57 -0.81 1.15 1.79
CA MET A 57 -1.52 -0.13 1.79
C MET A 57 -0.75 -1.21 2.55
N VAL A 58 0.58 -1.22 2.50
CA VAL A 58 1.40 -2.16 3.30
C VAL A 58 1.18 -1.92 4.81
N LEU A 59 1.17 -0.65 5.24
CA LEU A 59 0.92 -0.30 6.64
C LEU A 59 -0.53 -0.60 7.05
N GLU A 60 -1.48 -0.43 6.13
CA GLU A 60 -2.88 -0.82 6.34
C GLU A 60 -2.99 -2.34 6.52
N PHE A 61 -2.35 -3.13 5.66
CA PHE A 61 -2.27 -4.59 5.80
C PHE A 61 -1.73 -4.99 7.18
N MET A 62 -0.60 -4.43 7.61
CA MET A 62 -0.01 -4.73 8.93
C MET A 62 -0.90 -4.31 10.11
N ARG A 63 -1.74 -3.30 9.93
CA ARG A 63 -2.73 -2.89 10.94
C ARG A 63 -3.88 -3.89 10.99
N LEU A 64 -4.44 -4.24 9.83
CA LEU A 64 -5.56 -5.20 9.71
C LEU A 64 -5.13 -6.60 10.16
N GLN A 65 -3.91 -7.03 9.82
CA GLN A 65 -3.37 -8.33 10.21
C GLN A 65 -3.35 -8.51 11.73
N ARG A 66 -3.08 -7.43 12.47
CA ARG A 66 -3.12 -7.42 13.94
C ARG A 66 -4.54 -7.43 14.52
N ALA A 67 -5.53 -6.95 13.78
CA ALA A 67 -6.91 -6.83 14.25
C ALA A 67 -7.77 -8.05 13.88
N GLU A 68 -7.63 -8.54 12.65
CA GLU A 68 -8.53 -9.51 12.01
C GLU A 68 -7.80 -10.78 11.55
N GLY A 69 -6.47 -10.84 11.73
CA GLY A 69 -5.63 -11.91 11.19
C GLY A 69 -5.23 -11.68 9.73
N GLU A 70 -4.32 -12.51 9.25
CA GLU A 70 -3.71 -12.37 7.91
C GLU A 70 -4.72 -12.50 6.77
N LEU A 71 -5.60 -13.51 6.82
CA LEU A 71 -6.61 -13.73 5.78
C LEU A 71 -7.60 -12.57 5.67
N GLY A 72 -8.10 -12.06 6.80
CA GLY A 72 -9.00 -10.90 6.81
C GLY A 72 -8.33 -9.63 6.27
N ALA A 73 -7.05 -9.43 6.61
CA ALA A 73 -6.26 -8.33 6.06
C ALA A 73 -6.03 -8.48 4.54
N ALA A 74 -5.73 -9.69 4.09
CA ALA A 74 -5.49 -10.00 2.68
C ALA A 74 -6.75 -9.73 1.84
N GLN A 75 -7.93 -10.12 2.30
CA GLN A 75 -9.20 -9.87 1.63
C GLN A 75 -9.44 -8.36 1.42
N ARG A 76 -9.28 -7.56 2.49
CA ARG A 76 -9.46 -6.10 2.41
C ARG A 76 -8.49 -5.42 1.44
N ILE A 77 -7.24 -5.89 1.42
CA ILE A 77 -6.24 -5.30 0.53
C ILE A 77 -6.39 -5.80 -0.90
N LEU A 78 -6.84 -7.04 -1.11
CA LEU A 78 -7.16 -7.59 -2.44
C LEU A 78 -8.21 -6.72 -3.16
N GLU A 79 -9.32 -6.41 -2.49
CA GLU A 79 -10.37 -5.53 -3.05
C GLU A 79 -9.79 -4.17 -3.48
N ARG A 80 -8.87 -3.63 -2.68
CA ARG A 80 -8.26 -2.32 -2.93
C ARG A 80 -7.20 -2.34 -4.04
N LEU A 81 -6.52 -3.46 -4.22
CA LEU A 81 -5.50 -3.66 -5.27
C LEU A 81 -6.11 -3.96 -6.62
N LEU A 82 -7.14 -4.81 -6.65
CA LEU A 82 -7.91 -5.13 -7.85
C LEU A 82 -8.82 -3.97 -8.29
N GLY A 83 -9.35 -3.25 -7.31
CA GLY A 83 -10.42 -2.29 -7.52
C GLY A 83 -11.79 -2.98 -7.61
N PRO A 84 -12.87 -2.19 -7.53
CA PRO A 84 -14.22 -2.70 -7.32
C PRO A 84 -14.71 -3.59 -8.48
N THR A 85 -14.35 -3.28 -9.72
CA THR A 85 -14.81 -4.04 -10.90
C THR A 85 -14.21 -5.44 -10.94
N ALA A 86 -12.91 -5.54 -10.73
CA ALA A 86 -12.19 -6.81 -10.76
C ALA A 86 -12.52 -7.71 -9.57
N TYR A 87 -12.71 -7.10 -8.40
CA TYR A 87 -13.17 -7.82 -7.22
C TYR A 87 -14.60 -8.36 -7.40
N LEU A 88 -15.50 -7.57 -7.99
CA LEU A 88 -16.87 -8.01 -8.29
C LEU A 88 -16.89 -9.16 -9.32
N ALA A 89 -16.00 -9.12 -10.32
CA ALA A 89 -15.88 -10.22 -11.28
C ALA A 89 -15.44 -11.54 -10.60
N LEU A 90 -14.56 -11.45 -9.61
CA LEU A 90 -14.16 -12.60 -8.78
C LEU A 90 -15.33 -13.12 -7.93
N GLU A 91 -16.13 -12.21 -7.33
CA GLU A 91 -17.30 -12.57 -6.50
C GLU A 91 -18.43 -13.20 -7.31
N GLN A 92 -18.63 -12.77 -8.55
CA GLN A 92 -19.70 -13.24 -9.44
C GLN A 92 -19.33 -14.48 -10.26
N SER A 93 -18.09 -14.96 -10.16
CA SER A 93 -17.63 -16.11 -10.92
C SER A 93 -17.94 -17.41 -10.18
N ASP A 94 -18.82 -18.24 -10.74
CA ASP A 94 -19.10 -19.61 -10.25
C ASP A 94 -17.91 -20.57 -10.47
N ASP A 95 -16.95 -20.22 -11.34
CA ASP A 95 -15.75 -21.03 -11.62
C ASP A 95 -14.64 -20.85 -10.56
N VAL A 96 -14.76 -19.84 -9.69
CA VAL A 96 -13.79 -19.58 -8.63
C VAL A 96 -14.10 -20.47 -7.42
N THR A 97 -13.27 -21.49 -7.25
CA THR A 97 -13.35 -22.38 -6.09
C THR A 97 -12.70 -21.75 -4.86
N GLU A 98 -12.99 -22.30 -3.68
CA GLU A 98 -12.32 -21.92 -2.42
C GLU A 98 -10.79 -22.05 -2.50
N ASP A 99 -10.29 -23.06 -3.22
CA ASP A 99 -8.86 -23.26 -3.43
C ASP A 99 -8.25 -22.15 -4.31
N HIS A 100 -8.94 -21.76 -5.39
CA HIS A 100 -8.52 -20.63 -6.22
C HIS A 100 -8.45 -19.34 -5.40
N LEU A 101 -9.46 -19.10 -4.55
CA LEU A 101 -9.49 -17.93 -3.68
C LEU A 101 -8.34 -17.94 -2.66
N GLU A 102 -8.04 -19.09 -2.06
CA GLU A 102 -6.90 -19.22 -1.15
C GLU A 102 -5.57 -18.92 -1.87
N GLN A 103 -5.38 -19.45 -3.09
CA GLN A 103 -4.19 -19.18 -3.89
C GLN A 103 -4.03 -17.70 -4.22
N ILE A 104 -5.12 -17.02 -4.61
CA ILE A 104 -5.12 -15.57 -4.89
C ILE A 104 -4.75 -14.79 -3.63
N LEU A 105 -5.35 -15.10 -2.48
CA LEU A 105 -5.07 -14.43 -1.22
C LEU A 105 -3.62 -14.62 -0.78
N ARG A 106 -3.08 -15.85 -0.89
CA ARG A 106 -1.66 -16.11 -0.61
C ARG A 106 -0.74 -15.33 -1.54
N ALA A 107 -1.05 -15.25 -2.84
CA ALA A 107 -0.28 -14.47 -3.81
C ALA A 107 -0.26 -12.98 -3.43
N VAL A 108 -1.39 -12.43 -2.98
CA VAL A 108 -1.47 -11.05 -2.48
C VAL A 108 -0.62 -10.85 -1.23
N VAL A 109 -0.73 -11.73 -0.23
CA VAL A 109 0.10 -11.65 0.99
C VAL A 109 1.58 -11.66 0.63
N HIS A 110 2.00 -12.58 -0.24
CA HIS A 110 3.38 -12.69 -0.70
C HIS A 110 3.85 -11.42 -1.43
N HIS A 111 2.98 -10.83 -2.26
CA HIS A 111 3.29 -9.61 -2.99
C HIS A 111 3.43 -8.38 -2.06
N ILE A 112 2.66 -8.32 -0.97
CA ILE A 112 2.68 -7.21 -0.01
C ILE A 112 3.83 -7.34 1.00
N ALA A 113 3.94 -8.52 1.63
CA ALA A 113 4.88 -8.76 2.71
C ALA A 113 6.29 -9.16 2.22
N GLY A 114 6.42 -9.47 0.93
CA GLY A 114 7.62 -10.10 0.36
C GLY A 114 7.63 -11.60 0.64
N PRO A 115 8.64 -12.34 0.11
CA PRO A 115 8.87 -13.71 0.55
C PRO A 115 8.96 -13.73 2.08
N PRO A 116 8.35 -14.71 2.77
CA PRO A 116 8.71 -14.94 4.16
C PRO A 116 10.22 -15.08 4.18
N GLU A 117 10.90 -14.33 5.05
CA GLU A 117 12.34 -14.44 5.20
C GLU A 117 12.66 -15.92 5.40
N SER A 118 13.17 -16.56 4.34
CA SER A 118 13.76 -17.88 4.46
C SER A 118 15.04 -17.62 5.23
N GLY A 119 14.92 -17.71 6.55
CA GLY A 119 16.05 -17.75 7.47
C GLY A 119 16.98 -18.85 6.98
N LYS A 120 18.03 -18.44 6.27
CA LYS A 120 19.23 -19.23 6.11
C LYS A 120 20.07 -18.90 7.34
N ASP A 121 19.89 -19.71 8.37
CA ASP A 121 20.93 -20.01 9.36
C ASP A 121 21.37 -21.46 9.13
#